data_AF-W2PY65-F1
#
_entry.id   AF-W2PY65-F1
#
_cell.length_a   1.000
_cell.length_b   1.000
_cell.length_c   1.000
_cell.angle_alpha   90.00
_cell.angle_beta   90.00
_cell.angle_gamma   90.00
#
_symmetry.space_group_name_H-M   'P 1'
#
loop_
_entity.id
_entity.type
_entity.pdbx_description
1 polymer ?
#
loop_
_entity_poly.entity_id
_entity_poly.type
_entity_poly.pdbx_seq_one_letter_code
_entity_poly.pdbx_strand_id
1 'polypeptide(L)'
;MAEKEKPAVLFTPPHHSNLQPIETVWAAVKGEVGRQYTAETTFQQVRDRLVTVFGVFRSAVVAGCIRKADKNLETLFKQVYRIEQDEEYSDDSGTDSESSSDGQLKH
;
A
#
# COMPACT_ATOMS: atom_id res chain seq x y z
N MET A 1 -17.72 34.03 3.02
CA MET A 1 -16.65 33.60 2.11
C MET A 1 -15.64 32.84 2.96
N ALA A 2 -15.54 31.52 2.80
CA ALA A 2 -14.55 30.72 3.53
C ALA A 2 -13.28 30.70 2.67
N GLU A 3 -12.23 31.34 3.18
CA GLU A 3 -10.88 31.22 2.63
C GLU A 3 -10.48 29.75 2.71
N LYS A 4 -10.39 29.11 1.56
CA LYS A 4 -10.37 27.65 1.41
C LYS A 4 -8.97 27.17 1.80
N GLU A 5 -8.84 26.55 2.97
CA GLU A 5 -7.56 25.92 3.36
C GLU A 5 -7.10 24.95 2.27
N LYS A 6 -5.81 25.01 1.92
CA LYS A 6 -5.23 24.08 0.96
C LYS A 6 -5.25 22.68 1.58
N PRO A 7 -5.87 21.68 0.92
CA PRO A 7 -5.83 20.31 1.42
C PRO A 7 -4.37 19.84 1.52
N ALA A 8 -4.01 19.23 2.65
CA ALA A 8 -2.70 18.59 2.81
C ALA A 8 -2.58 17.45 1.79
N VAL A 9 -1.48 17.43 1.04
CA VAL A 9 -1.15 16.33 0.12
C VAL A 9 -0.29 15.35 0.88
N LEU A 10 -0.79 14.12 1.05
CA LEU A 10 -0.08 13.05 1.73
C LEU A 10 0.74 12.23 0.74
N PHE A 11 1.94 11.84 1.15
CA PHE A 11 2.76 10.91 0.38
C PHE A 11 2.10 9.52 0.36
N THR A 12 2.05 8.91 -0.82
CA THR A 12 1.65 7.50 -0.99
C THR A 12 2.76 6.77 -1.73
N PRO A 13 3.34 5.70 -1.16
CA PRO A 13 4.45 5.02 -1.81
C PRO A 13 4.00 4.32 -3.12
N PRO A 14 4.91 4.22 -4.11
CA PRO A 14 4.60 3.60 -5.40
C PRO A 14 4.24 2.12 -5.23
N HIS A 15 3.42 1.57 -6.13
CA HIS A 15 2.95 0.17 -6.12
C HIS A 15 2.04 -0.25 -4.94
N HIS A 16 1.63 0.70 -4.09
CA HIS A 16 0.73 0.44 -2.96
C HIS A 16 -0.68 1.00 -3.18
N SER A 17 -1.38 0.49 -4.19
CA SER A 17 -2.79 0.88 -4.46
C SER A 17 -3.73 0.56 -3.30
N ASN A 18 -3.38 -0.43 -2.47
CA ASN A 18 -4.12 -0.81 -1.26
C ASN A 18 -4.08 0.25 -0.15
N LEU A 19 -3.22 1.28 -0.25
CA LEU A 19 -3.18 2.44 0.64
C LEU A 19 -4.07 3.59 0.14
N GLN A 20 -4.65 3.47 -1.06
CA GLN A 20 -5.55 4.47 -1.63
C GLN A 20 -6.99 3.98 -1.48
N PRO A 21 -7.80 4.53 -0.56
CA PRO A 21 -9.17 4.05 -0.31
C PRO A 21 -10.04 4.03 -1.57
N ILE A 22 -9.81 4.96 -2.50
CA ILE A 22 -10.54 5.08 -3.76
C ILE A 22 -10.40 3.83 -4.64
N GLU A 23 -9.27 3.11 -4.56
CA GLU A 23 -9.06 1.85 -5.29
C GLU A 23 -9.98 0.75 -4.77
N THR A 24 -10.22 0.70 -3.46
CA THR A 24 -11.17 -0.26 -2.86
C THR A 24 -12.62 0.11 -3.20
N VAL A 25 -12.94 1.40 -3.26
CA VAL A 25 -14.25 1.88 -3.75
C VAL A 25 -14.46 1.42 -5.19
N TRP A 26 -13.48 1.65 -6.07
CA TRP A 26 -13.56 1.20 -7.46
C TRP A 26 -13.64 -0.31 -7.60
N ALA A 27 -12.93 -1.08 -6.77
CA ALA A 27 -13.06 -2.53 -6.77
C ALA A 27 -14.50 -2.98 -6.46
N ALA A 28 -15.15 -2.36 -5.47
CA ALA A 28 -16.55 -2.64 -5.13
C ALA A 28 -17.51 -2.28 -6.28
N VAL A 29 -17.37 -1.06 -6.83
CA VAL A 29 -18.23 -0.56 -7.91
C VAL A 29 -18.07 -1.39 -9.18
N LYS A 30 -16.82 -1.66 -9.61
CA LYS A 30 -16.54 -2.51 -10.77
C LYS A 30 -17.07 -3.93 -10.57
N GLY A 31 -16.99 -4.47 -9.35
CA GLY A 31 -17.56 -5.77 -9.02
C GLY A 31 -19.07 -5.81 -9.27
N GLU A 32 -19.81 -4.77 -8.87
CA GLU A 32 -21.26 -4.68 -9.09
C GLU A 32 -21.62 -4.53 -10.57
N VAL A 33 -20.99 -3.57 -11.26
CA VAL A 33 -21.27 -3.33 -12.68
C VAL A 33 -20.84 -4.52 -13.56
N GLY A 34 -19.70 -5.13 -13.24
CA GLY A 34 -19.12 -6.24 -13.98
C GLY A 34 -19.91 -7.55 -13.86
N ARG A 35 -20.60 -7.80 -12.74
CA ARG A 35 -21.48 -8.98 -12.58
C ARG A 35 -22.63 -9.00 -13.59
N GLN A 36 -23.04 -7.84 -14.10
CA GLN A 36 -24.15 -7.70 -15.05
C GLN A 36 -23.66 -7.68 -16.52
N TYR A 37 -22.36 -7.93 -16.75
CA TYR A 37 -21.78 -7.90 -18.08
C TYR A 37 -22.25 -9.07 -18.94
N THR A 38 -22.52 -8.77 -20.20
CA THR A 38 -22.83 -9.71 -21.28
C THR A 38 -22.13 -9.24 -22.56
N ALA A 39 -21.99 -10.11 -23.56
CA ALA A 39 -21.35 -9.75 -24.84
C ALA A 39 -22.02 -8.56 -25.56
N GLU A 40 -23.32 -8.36 -25.34
CA GLU A 40 -24.11 -7.26 -25.92
C GLU A 40 -24.11 -5.99 -25.05
N THR A 41 -23.34 -5.96 -23.96
CA THR A 41 -23.32 -4.81 -23.05
C THR A 41 -22.71 -3.59 -23.73
N THR A 42 -23.47 -2.50 -23.80
CA THR A 42 -23.03 -1.25 -24.44
C THR A 42 -22.38 -0.30 -23.42
N PHE A 43 -21.54 0.64 -23.90
CA PHE A 43 -21.00 1.71 -23.06
C PHE A 43 -22.07 2.53 -22.31
N GLN A 44 -23.20 2.78 -22.96
CA GLN A 44 -24.33 3.51 -22.36
C GLN A 44 -24.88 2.77 -21.12
N GLN A 45 -25.08 1.45 -21.22
CA GLN A 45 -25.52 0.62 -20.10
C GLN A 45 -24.48 0.58 -18.97
N VAL A 46 -23.18 0.53 -19.29
CA VAL A 46 -22.11 0.61 -18.28
C VAL A 46 -22.19 1.94 -17.51
N ARG A 47 -22.36 3.06 -18.21
CA ARG A 47 -22.53 4.38 -17.59
C ARG A 47 -23.75 4.42 -16.66
N ASP A 48 -24.88 3.93 -17.12
CA ASP A 48 -26.13 4.00 -16.35
C ASP A 48 -26.07 3.12 -15.10
N ARG A 49 -25.42 1.95 -15.21
CA ARG A 49 -25.12 1.08 -14.07
C ARG A 49 -24.16 1.76 -13.08
N LEU A 50 -23.11 2.43 -13.55
CA LEU A 50 -22.20 3.19 -12.67
C LEU A 50 -22.97 4.27 -11.89
N VAL A 51 -23.78 5.08 -12.56
CA VAL A 51 -24.61 6.12 -11.92
C VAL A 51 -25.54 5.50 -10.88
N THR A 52 -26.19 4.39 -11.21
CA THR A 52 -27.08 3.67 -10.29
C THR A 52 -26.35 3.18 -9.05
N VAL A 53 -25.20 2.51 -9.23
CA VAL A 53 -24.40 1.97 -8.13
C VAL A 53 -23.88 3.08 -7.22
N PHE A 54 -23.38 4.18 -7.79
CA PHE A 54 -22.95 5.33 -6.99
C PHE A 54 -24.11 6.01 -6.27
N GLY A 55 -25.31 6.05 -6.86
CA GLY A 55 -26.51 6.60 -6.22
C GLY A 55 -26.97 5.83 -4.97
N VAL A 56 -26.70 4.52 -4.91
CA VAL A 56 -27.00 3.68 -3.73
C VAL A 56 -25.78 3.44 -2.82
N PHE A 57 -24.62 4.01 -3.17
CA PHE A 57 -23.37 3.76 -2.46
C PHE A 57 -23.37 4.46 -1.09
N ARG A 58 -23.42 3.66 -0.03
CA ARG A 58 -23.55 4.20 1.33
C ARG A 58 -22.22 4.79 1.82
N SER A 59 -22.30 5.91 2.54
CA SER A 59 -21.16 6.53 3.23
C SER A 59 -20.42 5.55 4.15
N ALA A 60 -21.14 4.62 4.78
CA ALA A 60 -20.56 3.56 5.60
C ALA A 60 -19.57 2.66 4.83
N VAL A 61 -19.81 2.42 3.53
CA VAL A 61 -18.90 1.64 2.68
C VAL A 61 -17.62 2.42 2.45
N VAL A 62 -17.72 3.70 2.09
CA VAL A 62 -16.55 4.60 1.92
C VAL A 62 -15.72 4.66 3.20
N ALA A 63 -16.37 4.84 4.36
CA ALA A 63 -15.69 4.84 5.64
C ALA A 63 -14.99 3.50 5.93
N GLY A 64 -15.60 2.38 5.50
CA GLY A 64 -14.96 1.06 5.55
C GLY A 64 -13.72 0.95 4.66
N CYS A 65 -13.75 1.53 3.46
CA CYS A 65 -12.60 1.57 2.56
C CYS A 65 -11.44 2.39 3.16
N ILE A 66 -11.74 3.52 3.81
CA ILE A 66 -10.74 4.35 4.50
C ILE A 66 -10.08 3.55 5.63
N ARG A 67 -10.88 2.97 6.54
CA ARG A 67 -10.35 2.14 7.64
C ARG A 67 -9.52 0.95 7.15
N LYS A 68 -9.84 0.40 5.99
CA LYS A 68 -9.06 -0.69 5.39
C LYS A 68 -7.69 -0.20 4.93
N ALA A 69 -7.61 0.96 4.29
CA ALA A 69 -6.35 1.57 3.91
C ALA A 69 -5.49 1.90 5.14
N ASP A 70 -6.10 2.44 6.21
CA ASP A 70 -5.40 2.73 7.47
C ASP A 70 -4.78 1.46 8.09
N LYS A 71 -5.54 0.36 8.15
CA LYS A 71 -5.01 -0.94 8.63
C LYS A 71 -3.86 -1.47 7.78
N ASN A 72 -3.93 -1.27 6.46
CA ASN A 72 -2.84 -1.65 5.56
C ASN A 72 -1.59 -0.80 5.83
N LEU A 73 -1.77 0.49 6.08
CA LEU A 73 -0.67 1.40 6.44
C LEU A 73 -0.01 1.00 7.75
N GLU A 74 -0.80 0.71 8.79
CA GLU A 74 -0.28 0.22 10.08
C GLU A 74 0.50 -1.09 9.93
N THR A 75 0.03 -1.98 9.04
CA THR A 75 0.71 -3.25 8.76
C THR A 75 2.05 -3.02 8.08
N LEU A 76 2.09 -2.14 7.08
CA LEU A 76 3.32 -1.77 6.38
C LEU A 76 4.32 -1.11 7.34
N PHE A 77 3.86 -0.18 8.17
CA PHE A 77 4.67 0.48 9.19
C PHE A 77 5.33 -0.53 10.13
N LYS A 78 4.56 -1.51 10.65
CA LYS A 78 5.11 -2.58 11.51
C LYS A 78 6.16 -3.45 10.80
N GLN A 79 6.02 -3.66 9.49
CA GLN A 79 7.00 -4.42 8.72
C GLN A 79 8.31 -3.65 8.54
N VAL A 80 8.23 -2.36 8.18
CA VAL A 80 9.41 -1.48 8.05
C VAL A 80 10.16 -1.39 9.38
N TYR A 81 9.44 -1.11 10.47
CA TYR A 81 10.03 -1.01 11.81
C TYR A 81 10.72 -2.30 12.30
N ARG A 82 10.27 -3.47 11.83
CA ARG A 82 10.92 -4.74 12.14
C ARG A 82 12.22 -4.90 11.35
N ILE A 83 12.21 -4.57 10.06
CA ILE A 83 13.40 -4.65 9.21
C ILE A 83 14.51 -3.75 9.76
N GLU A 84 14.18 -2.51 10.15
CA GLU A 84 15.15 -1.57 10.71
C GLU A 84 15.82 -2.08 12.00
N GLN A 85 15.08 -2.77 12.86
CA GLN A 85 15.65 -3.38 14.08
C GLN A 85 16.52 -4.60 13.79
N ASP A 86 16.14 -5.42 12.80
CA ASP A 86 16.89 -6.62 12.43
C ASP A 86 18.23 -6.26 11.75
N GLU A 87 18.27 -5.16 10.99
CA GLU A 87 19.50 -4.63 10.36
C GLU A 87 20.50 -4.08 11.40
N GLU A 88 20.04 -3.49 12.50
CA GLU A 88 20.90 -2.99 13.59
C GLU A 88 21.61 -4.11 14.35
N TYR A 89 21.08 -5.35 14.31
CA TYR A 89 21.68 -6.51 14.97
C TYR A 89 22.67 -7.29 14.10
N SER A 90 22.82 -6.93 12.83
CA SER A 90 23.74 -7.59 11.88
C SER A 90 25.07 -6.83 11.75
N ASP A 91 25.69 -6.45 12.88
CA ASP A 91 27.11 -6.14 12.93
C ASP A 91 27.88 -7.48 12.81
N ASP A 92 28.10 -7.92 11.57
CA ASP A 92 29.02 -9.00 11.24
C ASP A 92 30.42 -8.55 11.69
N SER A 93 30.80 -8.94 12.91
CA SER A 93 32.12 -8.67 13.45
C SER A 93 33.15 -9.33 12.55
N GLY A 94 33.66 -8.55 11.59
CA GLY A 94 34.78 -8.90 10.74
C GLY A 94 35.99 -9.16 11.62
N THR A 95 36.14 -10.41 12.05
CA THR A 95 37.38 -10.91 12.63
C THR A 95 38.20 -11.42 11.45
N ASP A 96 38.82 -10.48 10.73
CA ASP A 96 40.06 -10.82 10.02
C ASP A 96 41.03 -11.27 11.12
N SER A 97 41.33 -12.57 11.16
CA SER A 97 42.45 -13.09 11.93
C SER A 97 43.59 -13.26 10.95
N GLU A 98 44.35 -12.20 10.72
CA GLU A 98 45.63 -12.27 10.03
C GLU A 98 46.66 -12.96 10.94
N SER A 99 46.68 -14.30 10.90
CA SER A 99 47.76 -15.07 11.52
C SER A 99 49.04 -14.97 10.69
N SER A 100 49.73 -13.83 10.80
CA SER A 100 51.12 -13.68 10.37
C SER A 100 52.02 -14.44 11.36
N SER A 101 52.67 -15.50 10.90
CA SER A 101 53.80 -16.11 11.61
C SER A 101 54.98 -16.20 10.64
N ASP A 102 55.76 -15.13 10.63
CA ASP A 102 57.04 -15.03 9.94
C ASP A 102 58.19 -15.16 10.97
N GLY A 103 59.08 -16.12 10.71
CA GLY A 103 60.52 -16.01 10.99
C GLY A 103 61.05 -16.35 12.39
N GLN A 104 61.66 -17.53 12.53
CA GLN A 104 62.96 -17.60 13.23
C GLN A 104 63.91 -18.64 12.61
N LEU A 105 64.92 -18.11 11.90
CA LEU A 105 66.17 -18.77 11.51
C LEU A 105 67.15 -18.82 12.71
N LYS A 106 67.96 -19.89 12.74
CA LYS A 106 69.21 -20.20 13.50
C LYS A 106 68.99 -21.39 14.45
N HIS A 107 69.76 -22.48 14.41
CA HIS A 107 71.20 -22.61 14.22
C HIS A 107 71.59 -23.97 13.61
#